data_AF-A0A2A4SFQ2-F1
#
_entry.id   AF-A0A2A4SFQ2-F1
#
_cell.length_a   1.000
_cell.length_b   1.000
_cell.length_c   1.000
_cell.angle_alpha   90.00
_cell.angle_beta   90.00
_cell.angle_gamma   90.00
#
_symmetry.space_group_name_H-M   'P 1'
#
loop_
_entity.id
_entity.type
_entity.pdbx_description
1 polymer ?
#
loop_
_entity_poly.entity_id
_entity_poly.type
_entity_poly.pdbx_seq_one_letter_code
_entity_poly.pdbx_strand_id
1 'polypeptide(L)' 'MMFHGDTADKFVDVSAYMDTAVDALKAHQTQVSEEDAEVDMRQWRNSTGKKVGFEFAEAFKVFQLE' A
#
# COMPACT_ATOMS: atom_id res chain seq x y z
N MET A 1 2.81 16.20 -0.94
CA MET A 1 2.44 14.78 -0.79
C MET A 1 2.70 14.11 -2.14
N MET A 2 3.62 13.15 -2.22
CA MET A 2 3.90 12.44 -3.49
C MET A 2 2.79 11.43 -3.75
N PHE A 3 1.97 11.64 -4.78
CA PHE A 3 0.93 10.70 -5.19
C PHE A 3 1.54 9.53 -5.98
N HIS A 4 2.05 8.53 -5.26
CA HIS A 4 2.41 7.25 -5.86
C HIS A 4 1.11 6.52 -6.24
N GLY A 5 0.84 6.36 -7.54
CA GLY A 5 -0.26 5.54 -8.06
C GLY A 5 -1.22 6.20 -9.06
N ASP A 6 -0.99 7.43 -9.50
CA ASP A 6 -1.90 8.11 -10.45
C ASP A 6 -1.93 7.48 -11.84
N THR A 7 -0.90 6.70 -12.21
CA THR A 7 -0.84 5.99 -13.49
C THR A 7 -1.17 4.51 -13.38
N ALA A 8 -1.46 4.01 -12.17
CA ALA A 8 -1.74 2.59 -11.92
C ALA A 8 -2.98 2.12 -12.70
N ASP A 9 -2.88 0.93 -13.28
CA ASP A 9 -3.93 0.28 -14.06
C ASP A 9 -4.28 -1.12 -13.52
N LYS A 10 -3.61 -1.55 -12.44
CA LYS A 10 -3.94 -2.77 -11.71
C LYS A 10 -3.94 -2.52 -10.20
N PHE A 11 -4.95 -3.08 -9.54
CA PHE A 11 -5.12 -2.98 -8.10
C PHE A 11 -5.32 -4.39 -7.52
N VAL A 12 -4.70 -4.66 -6.38
CA VAL A 12 -4.79 -5.94 -5.67
C VAL A 12 -5.41 -5.68 -4.30
N ASP A 13 -6.48 -6.41 -3.97
CA ASP A 13 -7.05 -6.40 -2.62
C ASP A 13 -6.06 -7.04 -1.65
N VAL A 14 -5.64 -6.27 -0.65
CA VAL A 14 -4.71 -6.72 0.39
C VAL A 14 -5.33 -6.66 1.78
N SER A 15 -6.65 -6.54 1.88
CA SER A 15 -7.36 -6.32 3.14
C SER A 15 -7.07 -7.42 4.17
N ALA A 16 -6.99 -8.68 3.73
CA ALA A 16 -6.64 -9.81 4.59
C ALA A 16 -5.17 -9.87 5.04
N TYR A 17 -4.29 -9.02 4.50
CA TYR A 17 -2.83 -9.08 4.70
C TYR A 17 -2.24 -7.77 5.24
N MET A 18 -3.09 -6.82 5.67
CA MET A 18 -2.63 -5.51 6.12
C MET A 18 -1.69 -5.62 7.34
N ASP A 19 -2.04 -6.43 8.33
CA ASP A 19 -1.23 -6.57 9.55
C ASP A 19 0.13 -7.20 9.25
N THR A 20 0.16 -8.26 8.43
CA THR A 20 1.41 -8.88 7.96
C THR A 20 2.32 -7.88 7.24
N ALA A 21 1.75 -6.98 6.46
CA ALA A 21 2.51 -5.97 5.74
C ALA A 21 3.08 -4.88 6.67
N VAL A 22 2.32 -4.47 7.70
CA VAL A 22 2.80 -3.54 8.75
C VAL A 22 3.93 -4.17 9.54
N ASP A 23 3.79 -5.43 9.95
CA ASP A 23 4.84 -6.14 10.70
C ASP A 23 6.13 -6.25 9.87
N ALA A 24 6.00 -6.57 8.58
CA ALA A 24 7.13 -6.59 7.67
C ALA A 24 7.81 -5.22 7.55
N LEU A 25 7.04 -4.12 7.47
CA LEU A 25 7.60 -2.77 7.42
C LEU A 25 8.34 -2.41 8.72
N LYS A 26 7.75 -2.69 9.88
CA LYS A 26 8.35 -2.41 11.21
C LYS A 26 9.64 -3.20 11.46
N ALA A 27 9.84 -4.34 10.80
CA ALA A 27 11.10 -5.09 10.88
C ALA A 27 12.32 -4.29 10.37
N HIS A 28 12.12 -3.24 9.56
CA HIS A 28 13.17 -2.34 9.08
C HIS A 28 13.52 -1.25 10.11
N GLN A 29 13.81 -1.65 11.35
CA GLN A 29 13.95 -0.78 12.54
C GLN A 29 14.92 0.41 12.38
N THR A 30 15.95 0.28 11.53
CA THR A 30 16.92 1.36 11.30
C THR A 30 16.44 2.43 10.31
N GLN A 31 15.32 2.20 9.63
CA GLN A 31 14.81 3.04 8.53
C GLN A 31 13.48 3.72 8.88
N VAL A 32 12.69 3.16 9.79
CA VAL A 32 11.34 3.64 10.10
C VAL A 32 11.12 3.77 11.60
N SER A 33 10.39 4.81 12.03
CA SER A 33 9.75 4.87 13.34
C SER A 33 8.54 3.95 13.35
N GLU A 34 8.34 3.19 14.43
CA GLU A 34 7.27 2.18 14.48
C GLU A 34 5.85 2.79 14.40
N GLU A 35 5.65 3.96 14.99
CA GLU A 35 4.34 4.62 15.05
C GLU A 35 3.91 5.19 13.69
N ASP A 36 4.81 5.93 13.01
CA ASP A 36 4.50 6.55 11.72
C ASP A 36 4.32 5.49 10.61
N ALA A 37 5.12 4.41 10.66
CA ALA A 37 5.09 3.35 9.65
C ALA A 37 3.71 2.69 9.51
N GLU A 38 3.03 2.40 10.63
CA GLU A 38 1.71 1.77 10.58
C GLU A 38 0.64 2.73 10.07
N VAL A 39 0.61 3.95 10.62
CA VAL A 39 -0.41 4.95 10.28
C VAL A 39 -0.33 5.30 8.79
N ASP A 40 0.86 5.64 8.30
CA ASP A 40 1.06 6.04 6.92
C ASP A 40 0.73 4.89 5.95
N MET A 41 1.14 3.67 6.27
CA MET A 41 0.90 2.51 5.41
C MET A 41 -0.58 2.15 5.30
N ARG A 42 -1.30 2.15 6.43
CA ARG A 42 -2.76 1.89 6.43
C ARG A 42 -3.52 3.00 5.71
N GLN A 43 -3.17 4.27 5.95
CA GLN A 43 -3.80 5.40 5.27
C GLN A 43 -3.60 5.34 3.76
N TRP A 44 -2.37 5.07 3.31
CA TRP A 44 -2.06 4.99 1.89
C TRP A 44 -2.81 3.86 1.18
N ARG A 45 -2.77 2.64 1.73
CA ARG A 45 -3.48 1.50 1.13
C ARG A 45 -4.99 1.64 1.20
N ASN A 46 -5.54 2.29 2.23
CA ASN A 46 -6.98 2.59 2.30
C ASN A 46 -7.39 3.61 1.23
N SER A 47 -6.60 4.68 1.05
CA SER A 47 -6.87 5.68 0.02
C SER A 47 -6.84 5.07 -1.39
N THR A 48 -5.98 4.07 -1.60
CA THR A 48 -5.91 3.30 -2.83
C THR A 48 -7.11 2.35 -2.98
N GLY A 49 -7.47 1.60 -1.93
CA GLY A 49 -8.61 0.68 -1.94
C GLY A 49 -9.94 1.36 -2.26
N LYS A 50 -10.16 2.56 -1.70
CA LYS A 50 -11.34 3.39 -1.99
C LYS A 50 -11.54 3.70 -3.48
N LYS A 51 -10.48 3.73 -4.29
CA LYS A 51 -10.57 3.95 -5.74
C LYS A 51 -11.24 2.79 -6.48
N VAL A 52 -11.21 1.58 -5.92
CA VAL A 52 -11.63 0.33 -6.58
C VAL A 52 -12.60 -0.53 -5.75
N GLY A 53 -13.04 -0.04 -4.58
CA GLY A 53 -14.03 -0.72 -3.74
C GLY A 53 -13.47 -1.73 -2.74
N PHE A 54 -12.17 -1.69 -2.44
CA PHE A 54 -11.54 -2.51 -1.39
C PHE A 54 -11.31 -1.71 -0.12
N GLU A 55 -11.20 -2.38 1.03
CA GLU A 55 -10.82 -1.72 2.28
C GLU A 55 -9.36 -1.25 2.22
N PHE A 56 -8.47 -2.11 1.71
CA PHE A 56 -7.08 -1.80 1.44
C PHE A 56 -6.67 -2.36 0.08
N ALA A 57 -5.90 -1.59 -0.69
CA ALA A 57 -5.35 -2.07 -1.96
C ALA A 57 -3.91 -1.61 -2.17
N GLU A 58 -3.16 -2.43 -2.90
CA GLU A 58 -1.90 -2.05 -3.53
C GLU A 58 -2.13 -1.73 -5.01
N ALA A 59 -1.47 -0.70 -5.51
CA ALA A 59 -1.58 -0.23 -6.88
C ALA A 59 -0.31 -0.54 -7.68
N PHE A 60 -0.48 -1.04 -8.90
CA PHE A 60 0.58 -1.42 -9.82
C PHE A 60 0.35 -0.82 -11.20
N LYS A 61 1.44 -0.55 -11.92
CA LYS A 61 1.44 -0.28 -13.35
C LYS A 61 1.82 -1.56 -14.09
N VAL A 62 0.99 -2.00 -15.03
CA VAL A 62 1.24 -3.16 -15.88
C VAL A 62 1.74 -2.70 -17.24
N PHE A 63 2.81 -3.33 -17.73
CA PHE A 63 3.30 -3.17 -19.09
C PHE A 63 3.11 -4.49 -19.84
N GLN A 64 2.65 -4.41 -21.09
CA GLN A 64 2.69 -5.54 -22.01
C GLN A 64 4.05 -5.55 -22.71
N LEU A 65 4.73 -6.69 -22.68
CA LEU A 65 5.98 -6.90 -23.40
C LEU A 65 5.68 -7.74 -24.63
N GLU A 66 6.24 -7.34 -25.78
CA GLU A 66 6.19 -8.08 -27.05
C GLU A 66 7.27 -9.16 -27.11
#